data_AF-A0A6L6JK03-F1
#
_entry.id   AF-A0A6L6JK03-F1
#
_cell.length_a   1.000
_cell.length_b   1.000
_cell.length_c   1.000
_cell.angle_alpha   90.00
_cell.angle_beta   90.00
_cell.angle_gamma   90.00
#
_symmetry.space_group_name_H-M   'P 1'
#
loop_
_entity.id
_entity.type
_entity.pdbx_description
1 polymer ?
#
loop_
_entity_poly.entity_id
_entity_poly.type
_entity_poly.pdbx_seq_one_letter_code
_entity_poly.pdbx_strand_id
1 'polypeptide(L)'
;MANILPDKSHKKLIKSAIDLGDWLLSLEGLSQQDEQAIKAVQKALNKLPKINDGTLAMYGFSLEQGDDTAGLVRGWDISLEYFADDPEQQGGLEMFSSYIPIPETTDPDVLAEKKNNELYFHWPVGDICNLIPAAQASQWLEQVSNPAAMAKIGERLRIEIVFADYYSEIEFPVSTAAKQ
;
A
#
# COMPACT_ATOMS: atom_id res chain seq x y z
N MET A 1 10.68 21.49 4.76
CA MET A 1 10.73 20.18 4.08
C MET A 1 11.28 19.19 5.06
N ALA A 2 10.41 18.27 5.48
CA ALA A 2 10.78 17.12 6.28
C ALA A 2 11.61 16.14 5.44
N ASN A 3 12.32 15.23 6.12
CA ASN A 3 13.00 14.13 5.47
C ASN A 3 12.76 12.84 6.25
N ILE A 4 12.54 11.76 5.52
CA ILE A 4 12.81 10.42 6.04
C ILE A 4 14.30 10.09 5.89
N LEU A 5 14.79 9.08 6.60
CA LEU A 5 16.20 8.66 6.54
C LEU A 5 16.35 7.26 5.91
N PRO A 6 16.14 7.08 4.59
CA PRO A 6 16.30 5.80 3.93
C PRO A 6 17.79 5.49 3.70
N ASP A 7 18.17 4.23 3.87
CA ASP A 7 19.48 3.74 3.50
C ASP A 7 19.46 3.06 2.12
N LYS A 8 20.59 2.47 1.71
CA LYS A 8 20.69 1.79 0.42
C LYS A 8 19.81 0.54 0.31
N SER A 9 19.57 -0.15 1.42
CA SER A 9 18.75 -1.36 1.45
C SER A 9 17.27 -1.04 1.21
N HIS A 10 16.81 0.16 1.62
CA HIS A 10 15.42 0.60 1.48
C HIS A 10 15.04 0.99 0.04
N LYS A 11 16.01 1.29 -0.83
CA LYS A 11 15.75 1.77 -2.20
C LYS A 11 14.88 0.82 -3.02
N LYS A 12 15.03 -0.50 -2.82
CA LYS A 12 14.22 -1.50 -3.54
C LYS A 12 12.76 -1.47 -3.10
N LEU A 13 12.50 -1.29 -1.81
CA LEU A 13 11.14 -1.20 -1.27
C LEU A 13 10.44 0.08 -1.76
N ILE A 14 11.10 1.23 -1.64
CA ILE A 14 10.57 2.50 -2.16
C ILE A 14 10.31 2.41 -3.67
N LYS A 15 11.20 1.77 -4.43
CA LYS A 15 10.98 1.53 -5.86
C LYS A 15 9.76 0.63 -6.09
N SER A 16 9.58 -0.43 -5.32
CA SER A 16 8.41 -1.31 -5.46
C SER A 16 7.09 -0.60 -5.16
N ALA A 17 7.10 0.40 -4.27
CA ALA A 17 5.94 1.26 -4.07
C ALA A 17 5.61 2.00 -5.37
N ILE A 18 6.60 2.69 -5.97
CA ILE A 18 6.42 3.40 -7.25
C ILE A 18 5.95 2.45 -8.36
N ASP A 19 6.55 1.26 -8.46
CA ASP A 19 6.23 0.26 -9.47
C ASP A 19 4.80 -0.30 -9.28
N LEU A 20 4.28 -0.36 -8.04
CA LEU A 20 2.87 -0.67 -7.81
C LEU A 20 1.95 0.38 -8.45
N GLY A 21 2.33 1.66 -8.41
CA GLY A 21 1.63 2.72 -9.14
C GLY A 21 1.59 2.49 -10.66
N ASP A 22 2.66 1.95 -11.25
CA ASP A 22 2.68 1.60 -12.67
C ASP A 22 1.72 0.44 -12.97
N TRP A 23 1.64 -0.54 -12.08
CA TRP A 23 0.65 -1.62 -12.18
C TRP A 23 -0.79 -1.08 -12.06
N LEU A 24 -1.08 -0.21 -11.10
CA LEU A 24 -2.40 0.42 -10.96
C LEU A 24 -2.80 1.14 -12.25
N LEU A 25 -1.88 1.94 -12.84
CA LEU A 25 -2.10 2.65 -14.10
C LEU A 25 -2.32 1.73 -15.31
N SER A 26 -1.97 0.43 -15.21
CA SER A 26 -2.22 -0.56 -16.26
C SER A 26 -3.65 -1.10 -16.26
N LEU A 27 -4.42 -0.86 -15.18
CA LEU A 27 -5.80 -1.33 -15.05
C LEU A 27 -6.74 -0.55 -15.98
N GLU A 28 -7.54 -1.29 -16.75
CA GLU A 28 -8.61 -0.71 -17.57
C GLU A 28 -9.80 -0.32 -16.68
N GLY A 29 -10.23 0.95 -16.72
CA GLY A 29 -11.40 1.42 -15.96
C GLY A 29 -11.13 2.60 -15.04
N LEU A 30 -9.87 3.02 -14.90
CA LEU A 30 -9.50 4.25 -14.21
C LEU A 30 -10.08 5.49 -14.90
N SER A 31 -10.58 6.44 -14.12
CA SER A 31 -10.88 7.78 -14.62
C SER A 31 -9.58 8.58 -14.83
N GLN A 32 -9.69 9.70 -15.55
CA GLN A 32 -8.58 10.62 -15.71
C GLN A 32 -8.09 11.19 -14.36
N GLN A 33 -8.99 11.35 -13.38
CA GLN A 33 -8.63 11.85 -12.05
C GLN A 33 -7.85 10.79 -11.26
N ASP A 34 -8.26 9.52 -11.34
CA ASP A 34 -7.55 8.40 -10.72
C ASP A 34 -6.10 8.32 -11.22
N GLU A 35 -5.92 8.34 -12.53
CA GLU A 35 -4.58 8.31 -13.13
C GLU A 35 -3.72 9.49 -12.68
N GLN A 36 -4.31 10.69 -12.59
CA GLN A 36 -3.61 11.89 -12.14
C GLN A 36 -3.20 11.76 -10.67
N ALA A 37 -4.08 11.24 -9.81
CA ALA A 37 -3.80 11.00 -8.41
C ALA A 37 -2.69 9.95 -8.22
N ILE A 38 -2.76 8.80 -8.91
CA ILE A 38 -1.70 7.77 -8.86
C ILE A 38 -0.34 8.37 -9.28
N LYS A 39 -0.30 9.10 -10.40
CA LYS A 39 0.93 9.78 -10.87
C LYS A 39 1.41 10.83 -9.87
N ALA A 40 0.52 11.49 -9.15
CA ALA A 40 0.88 12.47 -8.13
C ALA A 40 1.49 11.80 -6.89
N VAL A 41 0.94 10.67 -6.44
CA VAL A 41 1.54 9.85 -5.37
C VAL A 41 2.91 9.33 -5.81
N GLN A 42 3.05 8.77 -7.01
CA GLN A 42 4.36 8.34 -7.55
C GLN A 42 5.35 9.52 -7.60
N LYS A 43 4.91 10.72 -7.97
CA LYS A 43 5.75 11.93 -7.96
C LYS A 43 6.18 12.32 -6.55
N ALA A 44 5.34 12.12 -5.54
CA ALA A 44 5.70 12.35 -4.14
C ALA A 44 6.75 11.33 -3.66
N LEU A 45 6.54 10.04 -3.95
CA LEU A 45 7.51 8.97 -3.65
C LEU A 45 8.87 9.20 -4.34
N ASN A 46 8.88 9.66 -5.59
CA ASN A 46 10.12 9.98 -6.31
C ASN A 46 10.91 11.17 -5.72
N LYS A 47 10.30 12.00 -4.87
CA LYS A 47 10.99 13.11 -4.19
C LYS A 47 11.68 12.70 -2.89
N LEU A 48 11.44 11.48 -2.42
CA LEU A 48 12.10 10.96 -1.22
C LEU A 48 13.64 11.08 -1.34
N PRO A 49 14.35 11.43 -0.26
CA PRO A 49 13.88 11.44 1.13
C PRO A 49 13.05 12.68 1.54
N LYS A 50 12.91 13.69 0.68
CA LYS A 50 12.22 14.94 1.03
C LYS A 50 10.71 14.78 0.97
N ILE A 51 10.04 15.26 2.01
CA ILE A 51 8.58 15.34 2.10
C ILE A 51 8.16 16.80 2.25
N ASN A 52 7.16 17.20 1.47
CA ASN A 52 6.57 18.53 1.56
C ASN A 52 5.54 18.56 2.69
N ASP A 53 5.42 19.70 3.36
CA ASP A 53 4.31 19.91 4.28
C ASP A 53 2.95 19.84 3.54
N GLY A 54 1.93 19.32 4.21
CA GLY A 54 0.61 19.06 3.64
C GLY A 54 0.56 17.88 2.66
N THR A 55 1.52 16.95 2.75
CA THR A 55 1.54 15.76 1.90
C THR A 55 0.58 14.74 2.49
N LEU A 56 -0.42 14.34 1.70
CA LEU A 56 -1.30 13.19 1.94
C LEU A 56 -1.40 12.44 0.61
N ALA A 57 -0.70 11.33 0.52
CA ALA A 57 -0.50 10.61 -0.74
C ALA A 57 -0.48 9.10 -0.47
N MET A 58 -1.58 8.43 -0.79
CA MET A 58 -1.78 7.01 -0.57
C MET A 58 -2.31 6.33 -1.83
N TYR A 59 -1.87 5.11 -2.07
CA TYR A 59 -2.64 4.16 -2.86
C TYR A 59 -2.39 2.74 -2.37
N GLY A 60 -3.32 1.87 -2.70
CA GLY A 60 -3.22 0.46 -2.38
C GLY A 60 -4.21 -0.37 -3.17
N PHE A 61 -4.14 -1.68 -2.93
CA PHE A 61 -5.14 -2.61 -3.42
C PHE A 61 -5.47 -3.64 -2.36
N SER A 62 -6.69 -4.16 -2.43
CA SER A 62 -7.16 -5.28 -1.63
C SER A 62 -7.69 -6.40 -2.50
N LEU A 63 -7.51 -7.63 -2.00
CA LEU A 63 -8.14 -8.84 -2.51
C LEU A 63 -9.15 -9.28 -1.46
N GLU A 64 -10.42 -9.23 -1.83
CA GLU A 64 -11.53 -9.35 -0.90
C GLU A 64 -12.43 -10.53 -1.26
N GLN A 65 -12.81 -11.33 -0.27
CA GLN A 65 -13.78 -12.41 -0.43
C GLN A 65 -14.84 -12.36 0.66
N GLY A 66 -16.03 -12.87 0.33
CA GLY A 66 -17.16 -12.94 1.25
C GLY A 66 -17.93 -11.62 1.36
N ASP A 67 -18.56 -11.44 2.52
CA ASP A 67 -19.43 -10.31 2.87
C ASP A 67 -19.10 -9.74 4.26
N ASP A 68 -19.94 -8.83 4.74
CA ASP A 68 -19.83 -8.16 6.04
C ASP A 68 -20.09 -9.08 7.25
N THR A 69 -20.50 -10.34 7.01
CA THR A 69 -20.76 -11.34 8.05
C THR A 69 -19.79 -12.51 8.05
N ALA A 70 -19.18 -12.80 6.90
CA ALA A 70 -18.16 -13.84 6.73
C ALA A 70 -17.25 -13.48 5.55
N GLY A 71 -16.08 -12.93 5.84
CA GLY A 71 -15.17 -12.43 4.82
C GLY A 71 -13.71 -12.41 5.21
N LEU A 72 -12.88 -12.08 4.22
CA LEU A 72 -11.46 -11.82 4.41
C LEU A 72 -11.04 -10.72 3.44
N VAL A 73 -10.38 -9.70 3.98
CA VAL A 73 -9.72 -8.64 3.22
C VAL A 73 -8.21 -8.81 3.38
N ARG A 74 -7.50 -8.91 2.26
CA ARG A 74 -6.04 -8.87 2.21
C ARG A 74 -5.62 -7.62 1.46
N GLY A 75 -5.05 -6.63 2.15
CA GLY A 75 -4.68 -5.33 1.57
C GLY A 75 -3.18 -5.14 1.45
N TRP A 76 -2.76 -4.28 0.53
CA TRP A 76 -1.40 -3.77 0.39
C TRP A 76 -1.47 -2.28 0.09
N ASP A 77 -0.90 -1.49 0.98
CA ASP A 77 -1.07 -0.05 0.97
C ASP A 77 0.28 0.64 1.13
N ILE A 78 0.40 1.79 0.46
CA ILE A 78 1.50 2.72 0.63
C ILE A 78 0.89 4.04 1.03
N SER A 79 1.30 4.57 2.18
CA SER A 79 0.96 5.93 2.60
C SER A 79 2.22 6.78 2.73
N LEU A 80 2.17 7.99 2.20
CA LEU A 80 3.16 9.03 2.41
C LEU A 80 2.44 10.27 2.96
N GLU A 81 2.71 10.57 4.22
CA GLU A 81 2.01 11.62 4.95
C GLU A 81 2.99 12.53 5.70
N TYR A 82 2.70 13.83 5.75
CA TYR A 82 3.42 14.78 6.60
C TYR A 82 2.66 16.09 6.75
N PHE A 83 2.36 16.45 8.00
CA PHE A 83 1.78 17.74 8.38
C PHE A 83 2.58 18.35 9.55
N ALA A 84 3.22 19.49 9.32
CA ALA A 84 4.15 20.08 10.28
C ALA A 84 3.48 20.54 11.60
N ASP A 85 2.21 20.93 11.52
CA ASP A 85 1.43 21.46 12.65
C ASP A 85 0.61 20.38 13.38
N ASP A 86 0.68 19.13 12.94
CA ASP A 86 -0.01 18.00 13.57
C ASP A 86 1.01 17.02 14.19
N PRO A 87 1.19 17.04 15.52
CA PRO A 87 2.13 16.15 16.20
C PRO A 87 1.72 14.66 16.15
N GLU A 88 0.45 14.34 15.84
CA GLU A 88 -0.02 12.97 15.62
C GLU A 88 0.21 12.52 14.17
N GLN A 89 0.35 13.48 13.22
CA GLN A 89 0.67 13.24 11.81
C GLN A 89 2.08 13.73 11.42
N GLN A 90 3.05 13.61 12.34
CA GLN A 90 4.46 13.85 12.00
C GLN A 90 4.97 12.87 10.93
N GLY A 91 4.22 11.80 10.68
CA GLY A 91 4.14 11.12 9.39
C GLY A 91 5.44 10.46 8.93
N GLY A 92 5.48 10.13 7.65
CA GLY A 92 6.54 9.33 7.05
C GLY A 92 6.06 8.60 5.82
N LEU A 93 6.89 7.66 5.37
CA LEU A 93 6.48 6.64 4.43
C LEU A 93 6.09 5.39 5.21
N GLU A 94 4.87 4.91 4.98
CA GLU A 94 4.38 3.63 5.46
C GLU A 94 4.09 2.72 4.27
N MET A 95 4.46 1.45 4.40
CA MET A 95 4.16 0.40 3.44
C MET A 95 3.73 -0.82 4.23
N PHE A 96 2.53 -1.33 4.00
CA PHE A 96 2.01 -2.42 4.83
C PHE A 96 1.06 -3.33 4.07
N SER A 97 0.98 -4.56 4.56
CA SER A 97 -0.06 -5.49 4.15
C SER A 97 -0.97 -5.82 5.33
N SER A 98 -2.26 -5.94 5.05
CA SER A 98 -3.30 -6.24 6.04
C SER A 98 -3.90 -7.62 5.80
N TYR A 99 -4.31 -8.28 6.88
CA TYR A 99 -5.07 -9.53 6.85
C TYR A 99 -6.22 -9.40 7.86
N ILE A 100 -7.42 -9.10 7.33
CA ILE A 100 -8.57 -8.68 8.12
C ILE A 100 -9.69 -9.72 7.92
N PRO A 101 -9.84 -10.67 8.86
CA PRO A 101 -11.02 -11.53 8.88
C PRO A 101 -12.25 -10.71 9.26
N ILE A 102 -13.39 -11.03 8.66
CA ILE A 102 -14.68 -10.41 8.94
C ILE A 102 -15.66 -11.48 9.45
N PRO A 103 -16.21 -11.34 10.67
CA PRO A 103 -15.83 -10.34 11.67
C PRO A 103 -14.41 -10.60 12.22
N GLU A 104 -13.88 -9.63 12.95
CA GLU A 104 -12.66 -9.85 13.73
C GLU A 104 -12.80 -11.06 14.64
N THR A 105 -11.70 -11.78 14.82
CA THR A 105 -11.68 -13.03 15.56
C THR A 105 -10.52 -13.10 16.53
N THR A 106 -10.71 -13.84 17.62
CA THR A 106 -9.67 -14.20 18.58
C THR A 106 -9.19 -15.64 18.39
N ASP A 107 -9.58 -16.30 17.31
CA ASP A 107 -9.14 -17.66 16.99
C ASP A 107 -7.60 -17.67 16.82
N PRO A 108 -6.86 -18.46 17.63
CA PRO A 108 -5.41 -18.51 17.58
C PRO A 108 -4.82 -18.87 16.20
N ASP A 109 -5.50 -19.73 15.43
CA ASP A 109 -5.02 -20.18 14.13
C ASP A 109 -5.13 -19.05 13.10
N VAL A 110 -6.26 -18.31 13.12
CA VAL A 110 -6.45 -17.13 12.26
C VAL A 110 -5.50 -16.00 12.64
N LEU A 111 -5.26 -15.78 13.93
CA LEU A 111 -4.27 -14.79 14.39
C LEU A 111 -2.83 -15.17 13.99
N ALA A 112 -2.51 -16.46 13.97
CA ALA A 112 -1.22 -16.93 13.47
C ALA A 112 -1.08 -16.69 11.96
N GLU A 113 -2.14 -16.92 11.17
CA GLU A 113 -2.16 -16.56 9.75
C GLU A 113 -1.99 -15.06 9.54
N LYS A 114 -2.74 -14.22 10.27
CA LYS A 114 -2.61 -12.76 10.22
C LYS A 114 -1.16 -12.33 10.44
N LYS A 115 -0.53 -12.81 11.52
CA LYS A 115 0.87 -12.52 11.84
C LYS A 115 1.86 -12.94 10.74
N ASN A 116 1.56 -14.00 9.99
CA ASN A 116 2.43 -14.48 8.91
C ASN A 116 2.23 -13.72 7.58
N ASN A 117 1.08 -13.09 7.40
CA ASN A 117 0.74 -12.39 6.15
C ASN A 117 0.92 -10.87 6.24
N GLU A 118 0.83 -10.29 7.43
CA GLU A 118 0.97 -8.86 7.65
C GLU A 118 2.44 -8.43 7.68
N LEU A 119 2.73 -7.41 6.89
CA LEU A 119 4.01 -6.75 6.78
C LEU A 119 3.79 -5.28 7.15
N TYR A 120 4.77 -4.68 7.82
CA TYR A 120 4.71 -3.26 8.14
C TYR A 120 6.12 -2.67 8.09
N PHE A 121 6.29 -1.70 7.21
CA PHE A 121 7.51 -0.92 7.06
C PHE A 121 7.16 0.54 7.27
N HIS A 122 7.90 1.22 8.14
CA HIS A 122 7.67 2.62 8.45
C HIS A 122 9.01 3.37 8.50
N TRP A 123 9.10 4.42 7.68
CA TRP A 123 10.17 5.40 7.71
C TRP A 123 9.60 6.72 8.26
N PRO A 124 9.77 7.00 9.56
CA PRO A 124 9.27 8.23 10.15
C PRO A 124 10.05 9.43 9.64
N VAL A 125 9.42 10.60 9.64
CA VAL A 125 10.15 11.86 9.47
C VAL A 125 11.15 12.07 10.62
N GLY A 126 12.39 12.41 10.27
CA GLY A 126 13.41 12.77 11.25
C GLY A 126 14.04 11.60 12.00
N ASP A 127 13.57 10.38 11.78
CA ASP A 127 14.10 9.17 12.40
C ASP A 127 14.60 8.15 11.37
N ILE A 128 15.41 7.21 11.83
CA ILE A 128 15.94 6.11 11.03
C ILE A 128 14.95 4.95 11.12
N CYS A 129 14.49 4.48 9.96
CA CYS A 129 13.71 3.25 9.90
C CYS A 129 14.51 2.08 10.48
N ASN A 130 13.85 1.34 11.37
CA ASN A 130 14.41 0.14 11.96
C ASN A 130 14.80 -0.89 10.88
N LEU A 131 15.77 -1.73 11.24
CA LEU A 131 16.26 -2.83 10.42
C LEU A 131 15.10 -3.63 9.82
N ILE A 132 14.92 -3.54 8.50
CA ILE A 132 13.91 -4.30 7.78
C ILE A 132 14.41 -5.73 7.58
N PRO A 133 13.73 -6.77 8.12
CA PRO A 133 14.13 -8.14 7.90
C PRO A 133 14.11 -8.50 6.40
N ALA A 134 15.20 -9.07 5.89
CA ALA A 134 15.33 -9.40 4.47
C ALA A 134 14.21 -10.33 3.96
N ALA A 135 13.70 -11.23 4.80
CA ALA A 135 12.58 -12.10 4.46
C ALA A 135 11.28 -11.31 4.22
N GLN A 136 10.94 -10.38 5.12
CA GLN A 136 9.77 -9.52 4.97
C GLN A 136 9.88 -8.61 3.75
N ALA A 137 11.05 -8.01 3.54
CA ALA A 137 11.30 -7.20 2.35
C ALA A 137 11.13 -8.03 1.06
N SER A 138 11.61 -9.28 1.05
CA SER A 138 11.47 -10.15 -0.13
C SER A 138 10.01 -10.54 -0.38
N GLN A 139 9.28 -10.87 0.67
CA GLN A 139 7.85 -11.17 0.61
C GLN A 139 7.07 -9.98 0.04
N TRP A 140 7.31 -8.77 0.53
CA TRP A 140 6.69 -7.56 -0.02
C TRP A 140 6.97 -7.41 -1.52
N LEU A 141 8.24 -7.47 -1.92
CA LEU A 141 8.66 -7.29 -3.31
C LEU A 141 8.00 -8.32 -4.24
N GLU A 142 7.86 -9.56 -3.78
CA GLU A 142 7.16 -10.61 -4.53
C GLU A 142 5.68 -10.27 -4.69
N GLN A 143 5.00 -9.94 -3.58
CA GLN A 143 3.57 -9.69 -3.54
C GLN A 143 3.15 -8.49 -4.42
N VAL A 144 3.85 -7.37 -4.33
CA VAL A 144 3.47 -6.16 -5.07
C VAL A 144 3.96 -6.14 -6.53
N SER A 145 4.84 -7.08 -6.93
CA SER A 145 5.33 -7.14 -8.30
C SER A 145 4.29 -7.65 -9.31
N ASN A 146 3.32 -8.43 -8.84
CA ASN A 146 2.21 -8.93 -9.65
C ASN A 146 0.97 -9.19 -8.79
N PRO A 147 0.26 -8.12 -8.36
CA PRO A 147 -0.90 -8.23 -7.48
C PRO A 147 -1.97 -9.20 -7.98
N ALA A 148 -2.22 -9.21 -9.29
CA ALA A 148 -3.20 -10.07 -9.93
C ALA A 148 -2.94 -11.57 -9.73
N ALA A 149 -1.68 -11.98 -9.68
CA ALA A 149 -1.30 -13.39 -9.50
C ALA A 149 -1.59 -13.91 -8.09
N MET A 150 -1.78 -13.03 -7.11
CA MET A 150 -2.11 -13.40 -5.74
C MET A 150 -3.61 -13.65 -5.51
N ALA A 151 -4.44 -13.29 -6.49
CA ALA A 151 -5.89 -13.40 -6.37
C ALA A 151 -6.33 -14.87 -6.42
N LYS A 152 -7.22 -15.23 -5.50
CA LYS A 152 -7.87 -16.54 -5.40
C LYS A 152 -9.20 -16.52 -6.14
N ILE A 153 -9.69 -17.71 -6.51
CA ILE A 153 -11.01 -17.86 -7.12
C ILE A 153 -12.07 -17.28 -6.18
N GLY A 154 -12.89 -16.37 -6.69
CA GLY A 154 -13.97 -15.73 -5.94
C GLY A 154 -13.56 -14.47 -5.18
N GLU A 155 -12.29 -14.09 -5.19
CA GLU A 155 -11.88 -12.77 -4.69
C GLU A 155 -12.26 -11.67 -5.69
N ARG A 156 -12.53 -10.48 -5.17
CA ARG A 156 -12.66 -9.21 -5.88
C ARG A 156 -11.37 -8.43 -5.69
N LEU A 157 -10.92 -7.72 -6.73
CA LEU A 157 -9.85 -6.75 -6.61
C LEU A 157 -10.47 -5.39 -6.33
N ARG A 158 -10.04 -4.69 -5.30
CA ARG A 158 -10.39 -3.30 -5.05
C ARG A 158 -9.11 -2.49 -4.96
N ILE A 159 -9.12 -1.26 -5.46
CA ILE A 159 -8.02 -0.31 -5.28
C ILE A 159 -8.54 0.91 -4.54
N GLU A 160 -7.65 1.54 -3.78
CA GLU A 160 -7.91 2.77 -3.06
C GLU A 160 -6.84 3.80 -3.41
N ILE A 161 -7.25 5.04 -3.65
CA ILE A 161 -6.36 6.14 -4.05
C ILE A 161 -6.74 7.38 -3.25
N VAL A 162 -5.76 7.98 -2.57
CA VAL A 162 -5.92 9.25 -1.86
C VAL A 162 -4.79 10.20 -2.22
N PHE A 163 -5.13 11.39 -2.66
CA PHE A 163 -4.14 12.44 -2.89
C PHE A 163 -4.72 13.81 -2.56
N ALA A 164 -4.18 14.46 -1.52
CA ALA A 164 -4.73 15.71 -0.99
C ALA A 164 -6.23 15.59 -0.65
N ASP A 165 -7.10 16.29 -1.38
CA ASP A 165 -8.56 16.27 -1.20
C ASP A 165 -9.28 15.24 -2.09
N TYR A 166 -8.54 14.52 -2.93
CA TYR A 166 -9.09 13.49 -3.80
C TYR A 166 -9.12 12.13 -3.10
N TYR A 167 -10.26 11.45 -3.21
CA TYR A 167 -10.49 10.08 -2.75
C TYR A 167 -11.17 9.28 -3.85
N SER A 168 -10.70 8.06 -4.09
CA SER A 168 -11.32 7.12 -5.01
C SER A 168 -11.17 5.68 -4.54
N GLU A 169 -12.23 4.91 -4.77
CA GLU A 169 -12.31 3.49 -4.50
C GLU A 169 -12.94 2.81 -5.72
N ILE A 170 -12.27 1.79 -6.27
CA ILE A 170 -12.70 1.15 -7.51
C ILE A 170 -12.56 -0.36 -7.38
N GLU A 171 -13.65 -1.06 -7.68
CA GLU A 171 -13.67 -2.52 -7.77
C GLU A 171 -13.42 -2.98 -9.22
N PHE A 172 -12.57 -3.99 -9.35
CA PHE A 172 -12.25 -4.66 -10.60
C PHE A 172 -12.55 -6.16 -10.49
N PRO A 173 -13.02 -6.80 -11.57
CA PRO A 173 -12.94 -8.24 -11.68
C PRO A 173 -11.47 -8.70 -11.62
N VAL A 174 -11.17 -9.76 -10.88
CA VAL A 174 -9.82 -10.33 -10.84
C VAL A 174 -9.33 -10.75 -12.23
N SER A 175 -10.24 -11.16 -13.13
CA SER A 175 -9.90 -11.55 -14.51
C SER A 175 -9.35 -10.42 -15.38
N THR A 176 -9.62 -9.16 -15.03
CA THR A 176 -9.18 -7.97 -15.79
C THR A 176 -7.74 -7.56 -15.47
N ALA A 177 -7.17 -8.04 -14.37
CA ALA A 177 -5.80 -7.72 -13.96
C ALA A 177 -4.73 -8.64 -14.61
N ALA A 178 -5.17 -9.61 -15.43
CA ALA A 178 -4.31 -10.57 -16.12
C ALA A 178 -4.09 -10.19 -17.59
N LYS A 179 -3.26 -9.17 -17.87
CA LYS A 179 -2.56 -9.09 -19.15
C LYS A 179 -1.06 -9.21 -18.90
N GLN A 180 -0.53 -10.40 -19.23
CA GLN A 180 0.90 -10.67 -19.41
C GLN A 180 1.42 -9.97 -20.65
#